data_AF-A0A7S1AG41-F1
#
_entry.id   AF-A0A7S1AG41-F1
#
_cell.length_a   1.000
_cell.length_b   1.000
_cell.length_c   1.000
_cell.angle_alpha   90.00
_cell.angle_beta   90.00
_cell.angle_gamma   90.00
#
_symmetry.space_group_name_H-M   'P 1'
#
loop_
_entity.id
_entity.type
_entity.pdbx_description
1 polymer ?
#
loop_
_entity_poly.entity_id
_entity_poly.type
_entity_poly.pdbx_seq_one_letter_code
_entity_poly.pdbx_strand_id
1 'polypeptide(L)'
;RLMILAIVKSAGPLLIAGFILVILIFFFAVIILNGVAGYIEEAHSDDPYVDMMQVYFCSMAMALLTLFMSITGGVSWWELQRLLLQIHVMYGMVFVCFISIMVLAALNIITGIFVNDALELTKADHDFMIQARVAQNSQNLIHLQNLFKSMDADMSDTITLSELEAGLRRDSVRVAFSRVGIEVPDAMAFFALLDTDGSNLLEIDEFVMGCLRLRGNANAVTTESAMQRMEVMIKASLTAQSDIKRRLHTIERHVSAW
;
A
#
# COMPACT_ATOMS: atom_id res chain seq x y z
N ARG A 1 -15.50 4.73 -25.29
CA ARG A 1 -16.22 4.23 -24.09
C ARG A 1 -15.35 4.32 -22.84
N LEU A 2 -14.13 3.73 -22.82
CA LEU A 2 -13.18 3.83 -21.69
C LEU A 2 -12.80 5.27 -21.33
N MET A 3 -12.47 6.12 -22.32
CA MET A 3 -12.16 7.54 -22.06
C MET A 3 -13.32 8.34 -21.46
N ILE A 4 -14.56 8.05 -21.86
CA ILE A 4 -15.74 8.72 -21.31
C ILE A 4 -15.96 8.31 -19.85
N LEU A 5 -15.71 7.04 -19.52
CA LEU A 5 -15.81 6.53 -18.16
C LEU A 5 -14.76 7.18 -17.24
N ALA A 6 -13.53 7.35 -17.74
CA ALA A 6 -12.45 8.04 -17.02
C ALA A 6 -12.83 9.51 -16.74
N ILE A 7 -13.30 10.25 -17.75
CA ILE A 7 -13.74 11.65 -17.60
C ILE A 7 -14.87 11.77 -16.57
N VAL A 8 -15.85 10.87 -16.58
CA VAL A 8 -16.98 10.90 -15.63
C VAL A 8 -16.52 10.60 -14.21
N LYS A 9 -15.54 9.70 -14.01
CA LYS A 9 -14.95 9.43 -12.69
C LYS A 9 -14.17 10.62 -12.13
N SER A 10 -13.44 11.33 -12.98
CA SER A 10 -12.64 12.51 -12.58
C SER A 10 -13.48 13.79 -12.43
N ALA A 11 -14.75 13.79 -12.87
CA ALA A 11 -15.60 14.98 -12.87
C ALA A 11 -15.93 15.50 -11.46
N GLY A 12 -16.14 14.62 -10.47
CA GLY A 12 -16.48 15.01 -9.10
C GLY A 12 -15.40 15.88 -8.45
N PRO A 13 -14.15 15.39 -8.32
CA PRO A 13 -13.03 16.16 -7.78
C PRO A 13 -12.74 17.45 -8.57
N LEU A 14 -12.87 17.39 -9.90
CA LEU A 14 -12.68 18.56 -10.77
C LEU A 14 -13.71 19.66 -10.50
N LEU A 15 -14.98 19.30 -10.28
CA LEU A 15 -16.03 20.27 -9.95
C LEU A 15 -15.77 20.96 -8.60
N ILE A 16 -15.35 20.22 -7.58
CA ILE A 16 -15.01 20.79 -6.27
C ILE A 16 -13.80 21.73 -6.41
N ALA A 17 -12.75 21.30 -7.12
CA ALA A 17 -11.58 22.13 -7.37
C ALA A 17 -11.93 23.38 -8.18
N GLY A 18 -12.78 23.26 -9.21
CA GLY A 18 -13.29 24.39 -9.98
C GLY A 18 -14.08 25.38 -9.13
N PHE A 19 -14.91 24.90 -8.21
CA PHE A 19 -15.64 25.75 -7.27
C PHE A 19 -14.69 26.51 -6.33
N ILE A 20 -13.66 25.84 -5.80
CA ILE A 20 -12.62 26.48 -4.97
C ILE A 20 -11.87 27.55 -5.77
N LEU A 21 -11.53 27.29 -7.03
CA LEU A 21 -10.89 28.28 -7.90
C LEU A 21 -11.78 29.51 -8.13
N VAL A 22 -13.08 29.32 -8.38
CA VAL A 22 -14.02 30.45 -8.56
C VAL A 22 -14.10 31.31 -7.30
N ILE A 23 -14.14 30.70 -6.11
CA ILE A 23 -14.11 31.43 -4.84
C ILE A 23 -12.82 32.22 -4.70
N LEU A 24 -11.68 31.62 -5.05
CA LEU A 24 -10.39 32.29 -4.94
C LEU A 24 -10.29 33.48 -5.92
N ILE A 25 -10.73 33.30 -7.17
CA ILE A 25 -10.81 34.39 -8.15
C ILE A 25 -11.73 35.51 -7.64
N PHE A 26 -12.87 35.17 -7.05
CA PHE A 26 -13.79 36.16 -6.48
C PHE A 26 -13.15 36.99 -5.36
N PHE A 27 -12.43 36.36 -4.45
CA PHE A 27 -11.73 37.06 -3.37
C PHE A 27 -10.74 38.10 -3.90
N PHE A 28 -9.89 37.73 -4.87
CA PHE A 28 -8.94 38.65 -5.48
C PHE A 28 -9.62 39.71 -6.36
N ALA A 29 -10.70 39.36 -7.06
CA ALA A 29 -11.49 40.29 -7.86
C ALA A 29 -12.05 41.44 -7.01
N VAL A 30 -12.58 41.15 -5.81
CA VAL A 30 -13.08 42.17 -4.89
C VAL A 30 -11.98 43.14 -4.48
N ILE A 31 -10.80 42.65 -4.12
CA ILE A 31 -9.68 43.50 -3.69
C ILE A 31 -9.22 44.41 -4.83
N ILE A 32 -9.03 43.85 -6.03
CA ILE A 32 -8.55 44.60 -7.19
C ILE A 32 -9.60 45.60 -7.65
N LEU A 33 -10.87 45.20 -7.75
CA LEU A 33 -11.96 46.08 -8.18
C LEU A 33 -12.14 47.25 -7.21
N ASN A 34 -11.97 47.04 -5.90
CA ASN A 34 -12.01 48.12 -4.92
C ASN A 34 -10.88 49.14 -5.15
N GLY A 35 -9.67 48.68 -5.49
CA GLY A 35 -8.55 49.57 -5.83
C GLY A 35 -8.78 50.34 -7.13
N VAL A 36 -9.28 49.66 -8.16
CA VAL A 36 -9.58 50.28 -9.46
C VAL A 36 -10.70 51.30 -9.34
N ALA A 37 -11.77 51.00 -8.60
CA ALA A 37 -12.86 51.94 -8.37
C ALA A 37 -12.39 53.22 -7.68
N GLY A 38 -11.56 53.09 -6.63
CA GLY A 38 -10.97 54.25 -5.95
C GLY A 38 -10.06 55.08 -6.87
N TYR A 39 -9.24 54.43 -7.71
CA TYR A 39 -8.40 55.13 -8.68
C TYR A 39 -9.23 55.92 -9.71
N ILE A 40 -10.30 55.32 -10.24
CA ILE A 40 -11.16 55.96 -11.24
C ILE A 40 -11.91 57.16 -10.63
N GLU A 41 -12.31 57.10 -9.37
CA GLU A 41 -13.00 58.20 -8.67
C GLU A 41 -12.09 59.42 -8.47
N GLU A 42 -10.80 59.19 -8.22
CA GLU A 42 -9.80 60.25 -7.99
C GLU A 42 -9.09 60.72 -9.28
N ALA A 43 -9.29 60.02 -10.40
CA ALA A 43 -8.58 60.30 -11.65
C ALA A 43 -9.05 61.60 -12.33
N HIS A 44 -8.12 62.27 -13.00
CA HIS A 44 -8.41 63.42 -13.86
C HIS A 44 -9.04 62.97 -15.18
N SER A 45 -9.79 63.85 -15.84
CA SER A 45 -10.53 63.57 -17.09
C SER A 45 -9.66 63.09 -18.26
N ASP A 46 -8.37 63.40 -18.25
CA ASP A 46 -7.41 63.09 -19.32
C ASP A 46 -6.46 61.92 -18.97
N ASP A 47 -6.76 61.13 -17.92
CA ASP A 47 -5.91 59.99 -17.56
C ASP A 47 -6.02 58.86 -18.59
N PRO A 48 -4.92 58.50 -19.30
CA PRO A 48 -4.94 57.49 -20.36
C PRO A 48 -5.20 56.05 -19.87
N TYR A 49 -5.11 55.80 -18.56
CA TYR A 49 -5.29 54.46 -17.99
C TYR A 49 -6.74 54.17 -17.57
N VAL A 50 -7.57 55.20 -17.38
CA VAL A 50 -8.96 55.05 -16.92
C VAL A 50 -9.79 54.26 -17.92
N ASP A 51 -9.67 54.55 -19.22
CA ASP A 51 -10.39 53.83 -20.27
C ASP A 51 -10.05 52.34 -20.27
N MET A 52 -8.76 52.01 -20.14
CA MET A 52 -8.31 50.60 -20.07
C MET A 52 -8.81 49.92 -18.79
N MET A 53 -8.77 50.62 -17.65
CA MET A 53 -9.30 50.08 -16.39
C MET A 53 -10.80 49.83 -16.48
N GLN A 54 -11.57 50.71 -17.13
CA GLN A 54 -13.00 50.49 -17.36
C GLN A 54 -13.25 49.29 -18.29
N VAL A 55 -12.47 49.10 -19.36
CA VAL A 55 -12.61 47.92 -20.24
C VAL A 55 -12.46 46.62 -19.45
N TYR A 56 -11.47 46.52 -18.57
CA TYR A 56 -11.17 45.28 -17.86
C TYR A 56 -11.91 45.11 -16.51
N PHE A 57 -12.34 46.19 -15.88
CA PHE A 57 -12.88 46.21 -14.51
C PHE A 57 -14.19 47.00 -14.36
N CYS A 58 -14.97 47.21 -15.44
CA CYS A 58 -16.26 47.91 -15.37
C CYS A 58 -17.27 47.30 -14.38
N SER A 59 -17.25 45.97 -14.20
CA SER A 59 -18.17 45.28 -13.29
C SER A 59 -17.49 44.11 -12.59
N MET A 60 -18.11 43.61 -11.51
CA MET A 60 -17.64 42.40 -10.82
C MET A 60 -17.54 41.19 -11.76
N ALA A 61 -18.53 40.99 -12.63
CA ALA A 61 -18.52 39.90 -13.60
C ALA A 61 -17.38 40.06 -14.61
N MET A 62 -17.11 41.29 -15.05
CA MET A 62 -16.00 41.59 -15.94
C MET A 62 -14.64 41.41 -15.24
N ALA A 63 -14.52 41.83 -13.97
CA ALA A 63 -13.31 41.63 -13.18
C ALA A 63 -13.00 40.13 -13.00
N LEU A 64 -14.01 39.31 -12.66
CA LEU A 64 -13.89 37.85 -12.60
C LEU A 64 -13.42 37.27 -13.95
N LEU A 65 -14.02 37.72 -15.06
CA LEU A 65 -13.66 37.28 -16.40
C LEU A 65 -12.23 37.68 -16.76
N THR A 66 -11.83 38.92 -16.48
CA THR A 66 -10.47 39.44 -16.71
C THR A 66 -9.43 38.64 -15.95
N LEU A 67 -9.67 38.36 -14.66
CA LEU A 67 -8.77 37.54 -13.86
C LEU A 67 -8.68 36.11 -14.41
N PHE A 68 -9.79 35.51 -14.84
CA PHE A 68 -9.79 34.21 -15.51
C PHE A 68 -9.02 34.25 -16.85
N MET A 69 -9.21 35.29 -17.66
CA MET A 69 -8.49 35.50 -18.92
C MET A 69 -6.99 35.65 -18.71
N SER A 70 -6.57 36.26 -17.59
CA SER A 70 -5.15 36.44 -17.28
C SER A 70 -4.40 35.13 -17.00
N ILE A 71 -5.11 34.09 -16.56
CA ILE A 71 -4.54 32.75 -16.28
C ILE A 71 -4.62 31.87 -17.52
N THR A 72 -5.75 31.93 -18.23
CA THR A 72 -6.01 31.09 -19.41
C THR A 72 -5.29 31.59 -20.67
N GLY A 73 -4.66 32.77 -20.61
CA GLY A 73 -3.91 33.35 -21.72
C GLY A 73 -4.77 34.17 -22.69
N GLY A 74 -5.99 34.56 -22.30
CA GLY A 74 -6.84 35.45 -23.08
C GLY A 74 -6.35 36.90 -23.08
N VAL A 75 -5.80 37.36 -21.95
CA VAL A 75 -5.16 38.68 -21.81
C VAL A 75 -3.79 38.46 -21.18
N SER A 76 -2.77 39.19 -21.65
CA SER A 76 -1.44 39.11 -21.06
C SER A 76 -1.48 39.61 -19.62
N TRP A 77 -1.06 38.77 -18.66
CA TRP A 77 -0.98 39.17 -17.25
C TRP A 77 -0.12 40.42 -17.05
N TRP A 78 0.86 40.66 -17.94
CA TRP A 78 1.68 41.86 -17.91
C TRP A 78 0.90 43.16 -18.20
N GLU A 79 -0.10 43.10 -19.07
CA GLU A 79 -0.94 44.27 -19.39
C GLU A 79 -1.73 44.71 -18.16
N LEU A 80 -2.31 43.76 -17.44
CA LEU A 80 -3.03 44.02 -16.19
C LEU A 80 -2.08 44.47 -15.08
N GLN A 81 -0.91 43.86 -14.96
CA GLN A 81 0.10 44.25 -13.98
C GLN A 81 0.51 45.72 -14.14
N ARG A 82 0.72 46.17 -15.38
CA ARG A 82 1.08 47.57 -15.66
C ARG A 82 0.01 48.55 -15.21
N LEU A 83 -1.27 48.21 -15.39
CA LEU A 83 -2.41 49.02 -14.95
C LEU A 83 -2.48 49.09 -13.42
N LEU A 84 -2.36 47.95 -12.74
CA LEU A 84 -2.44 47.89 -11.27
C LEU A 84 -1.29 48.61 -10.57
N LEU A 85 -0.11 48.66 -11.20
CA LEU A 85 1.03 49.43 -10.71
C LEU A 85 0.82 50.96 -10.80
N GLN A 86 -0.09 51.45 -11.65
CA GLN A 86 -0.45 52.88 -11.66
C GLN A 86 -1.24 53.28 -10.42
N ILE A 87 -2.02 52.34 -9.86
CA ILE A 87 -2.80 52.57 -8.64
C ILE A 87 -1.86 52.61 -7.44
N HIS A 88 -1.20 51.47 -7.17
CA HIS A 88 -0.22 51.36 -6.10
C HIS A 88 0.58 50.06 -6.26
N VAL A 89 1.84 50.06 -5.83
CA VAL A 89 2.74 48.89 -5.90
C VAL A 89 2.14 47.66 -5.18
N MET A 90 1.38 47.87 -4.10
CA MET A 90 0.71 46.78 -3.37
C MET A 90 -0.30 46.02 -4.24
N TYR A 91 -1.08 46.69 -5.09
CA TYR A 91 -2.02 46.00 -5.99
C TYR A 91 -1.28 45.14 -7.01
N GLY A 92 -0.14 45.63 -7.51
CA GLY A 92 0.76 44.84 -8.35
C GLY A 92 1.32 43.60 -7.63
N MET A 93 1.70 43.71 -6.35
CA MET A 93 2.15 42.54 -5.56
C MET A 93 1.02 41.53 -5.32
N VAL A 94 -0.18 42.01 -4.99
CA VAL A 94 -1.39 41.18 -4.81
C VAL A 94 -1.71 40.42 -6.10
N PHE A 95 -1.61 41.05 -7.26
CA PHE A 95 -1.87 40.41 -8.55
C PHE A 95 -0.82 39.35 -8.91
N VAL A 96 0.46 39.60 -8.66
CA VAL A 96 1.53 38.59 -8.84
C VAL A 96 1.32 37.39 -7.92
N CYS A 97 0.91 37.62 -6.68
CA CYS A 97 0.55 36.56 -5.73
C CYS A 97 -0.63 35.72 -6.25
N PHE A 98 -1.68 36.39 -6.74
CA PHE A 98 -2.82 35.75 -7.39
C PHE A 98 -2.39 34.85 -8.56
N ILE A 99 -1.60 35.37 -9.51
CA ILE A 99 -1.11 34.59 -10.66
C ILE A 99 -0.32 33.37 -10.18
N SER A 100 0.58 33.54 -9.20
CA SER A 100 1.40 32.45 -8.66
C SER A 100 0.54 31.35 -8.04
N ILE A 101 -0.43 31.71 -7.20
CA ILE A 101 -1.35 30.76 -6.56
C ILE A 101 -2.20 30.05 -7.62
N MET A 102 -2.71 30.77 -8.61
CA MET A 102 -3.61 30.21 -9.62
C MET A 102 -2.90 29.26 -10.57
N VAL A 103 -1.67 29.57 -10.99
CA VAL A 103 -0.85 28.67 -11.81
C VAL A 103 -0.50 27.39 -11.04
N LEU A 104 -0.10 27.51 -9.77
CA LEU A 104 0.17 26.35 -8.91
C LEU A 104 -1.09 25.52 -8.67
N ALA A 105 -2.24 26.16 -8.41
CA ALA A 105 -3.50 25.49 -8.21
C ALA A 105 -3.95 24.73 -9.47
N ALA A 106 -3.87 25.35 -10.65
CA ALA A 106 -4.18 24.71 -11.92
C ALA A 106 -3.29 23.49 -12.18
N LEU A 107 -1.97 23.62 -11.93
CA LEU A 107 -1.03 22.51 -12.08
C LEU A 107 -1.30 21.38 -11.07
N ASN A 108 -1.63 21.73 -9.83
CA ASN A 108 -1.95 20.75 -8.77
C ASN A 108 -3.25 20.00 -9.05
N ILE A 109 -4.24 20.64 -9.68
CA ILE A 109 -5.48 19.98 -10.11
C ILE A 109 -5.18 18.93 -11.18
N ILE A 110 -4.39 19.29 -12.20
CA ILE A 110 -4.00 18.37 -13.26
C ILE A 110 -3.19 17.20 -12.68
N THR A 111 -2.23 17.51 -11.81
CA THR A 111 -1.40 16.49 -11.13
C THR A 111 -2.26 15.57 -10.26
N GLY A 112 -3.23 16.12 -9.54
CA GLY A 112 -4.16 15.36 -8.70
C GLY A 112 -5.00 14.35 -9.49
N ILE A 113 -5.43 14.70 -10.71
CA ILE A 113 -6.16 13.78 -11.60
C ILE A 113 -5.27 12.58 -11.97
N PHE A 114 -4.04 12.83 -12.44
CA PHE A 114 -3.13 11.76 -12.84
C PHE A 114 -2.69 10.87 -11.66
N VAL A 115 -2.47 11.46 -10.48
CA VAL A 115 -2.11 10.70 -9.27
C VAL A 115 -3.27 9.82 -8.82
N ASN A 116 -4.50 10.31 -8.87
CA ASN A 116 -5.66 9.51 -8.50
C ASN A 116 -5.86 8.31 -9.44
N ASP A 117 -5.68 8.50 -10.74
CA ASP A 117 -5.76 7.42 -11.73
C ASP A 117 -4.65 6.37 -11.50
N ALA A 118 -3.42 6.80 -11.22
CA ALA A 118 -2.32 5.90 -10.88
C ALA A 118 -2.59 5.11 -9.59
N LEU A 119 -3.14 5.75 -8.56
CA LEU A 119 -3.51 5.10 -7.31
C LEU A 119 -4.65 4.09 -7.51
N GLU A 120 -5.66 4.40 -8.32
CA GLU A 120 -6.76 3.47 -8.60
C GLU A 120 -6.27 2.20 -9.33
N LEU A 121 -5.34 2.35 -10.28
CA LEU A 121 -4.70 1.21 -10.96
C LEU A 121 -3.95 0.31 -9.97
N THR A 122 -3.17 0.88 -9.05
CA THR A 122 -2.45 0.07 -8.04
C THR A 122 -3.38 -0.65 -7.07
N LYS A 123 -4.52 -0.04 -6.69
CA LYS A 123 -5.51 -0.68 -5.82
C LYS A 123 -6.21 -1.84 -6.49
N ALA A 124 -6.61 -1.68 -7.75
CA ALA A 124 -7.26 -2.74 -8.52
C ALA A 124 -6.35 -3.97 -8.67
N ASP A 125 -5.06 -3.76 -8.89
CA ASP A 125 -4.08 -4.84 -8.97
C ASP A 125 -3.93 -5.58 -7.62
N HIS A 126 -3.83 -4.82 -6.53
CA HIS A 126 -3.73 -5.39 -5.18
C HIS A 126 -4.97 -6.21 -4.77
N ASP A 127 -6.18 -5.70 -5.02
CA ASP A 127 -7.42 -6.41 -4.69
C ASP A 127 -7.58 -7.68 -5.52
N PHE A 128 -7.20 -7.64 -6.80
CA PHE A 128 -7.17 -8.82 -7.66
C PHE A 128 -6.17 -9.86 -7.15
N MET A 129 -4.97 -9.43 -6.74
CA MET A 129 -3.96 -10.31 -6.15
C MET A 129 -4.45 -10.97 -4.86
N ILE A 130 -5.14 -10.23 -3.96
CA ILE A 130 -5.73 -10.79 -2.74
C ILE A 130 -6.76 -11.86 -3.09
N GLN A 131 -7.70 -11.55 -4.00
CA GLN A 131 -8.75 -12.50 -4.38
C GLN A 131 -8.17 -13.77 -5.01
N ALA A 132 -7.16 -13.63 -5.88
CA ALA A 132 -6.46 -14.76 -6.47
C ALA A 132 -5.78 -15.63 -5.38
N ARG A 133 -5.16 -15.02 -4.37
CA ARG A 133 -4.54 -15.73 -3.23
C ARG A 133 -5.57 -16.50 -2.40
N VAL A 134 -6.72 -15.89 -2.11
CA VAL A 134 -7.80 -16.53 -1.35
C VAL A 134 -8.37 -17.72 -2.11
N ALA A 135 -8.67 -17.55 -3.40
CA ALA A 135 -9.19 -18.63 -4.25
C ALA A 135 -8.20 -19.81 -4.34
N GLN A 136 -6.91 -19.52 -4.48
CA GLN A 136 -5.86 -20.55 -4.49
C GLN A 136 -5.77 -21.29 -3.15
N ASN A 137 -5.91 -20.58 -2.02
CA ASN A 137 -5.95 -21.21 -0.69
C ASN A 137 -7.15 -22.17 -0.55
N SER A 138 -8.34 -21.76 -0.98
CA SER A 138 -9.53 -22.62 -0.94
C SER A 138 -9.36 -23.88 -1.80
N GLN A 139 -8.78 -23.75 -3.00
CA GLN A 139 -8.49 -24.92 -3.85
C GLN A 139 -7.47 -25.87 -3.23
N ASN A 140 -6.45 -25.32 -2.56
CA ASN A 140 -5.44 -26.12 -1.86
C ASN A 140 -6.04 -26.84 -0.63
N LEU A 141 -6.96 -26.21 0.11
CA LEU A 141 -7.71 -26.86 1.19
C LEU A 141 -8.45 -28.10 0.67
N ILE A 142 -9.21 -27.95 -0.42
CA ILE A 142 -9.95 -29.07 -1.03
C ILE A 142 -8.99 -30.19 -1.48
N HIS A 143 -7.86 -29.84 -2.08
CA HIS A 143 -6.86 -30.82 -2.50
C HIS A 143 -6.27 -31.58 -1.31
N LEU A 144 -5.91 -30.89 -0.23
CA LEU A 144 -5.36 -31.51 0.98
C LEU A 144 -6.38 -32.43 1.67
N GLN A 145 -7.65 -32.02 1.75
CA GLN A 145 -8.72 -32.88 2.28
C GLN A 145 -8.91 -34.15 1.45
N ASN A 146 -8.85 -34.05 0.12
CA ASN A 146 -8.92 -35.22 -0.75
C ASN A 146 -7.68 -36.13 -0.60
N LEU A 147 -6.51 -35.52 -0.38
CA LEU A 147 -5.26 -36.22 -0.10
C LEU A 147 -5.35 -37.02 1.19
N PHE A 148 -5.87 -36.38 2.26
CA PHE A 148 -6.12 -37.02 3.55
C PHE A 148 -6.97 -38.28 3.40
N LYS A 149 -8.15 -38.14 2.77
CA LYS A 149 -9.07 -39.25 2.51
C LYS A 149 -8.49 -40.35 1.64
N SER A 150 -7.53 -40.03 0.77
CA SER A 150 -6.88 -41.04 -0.08
C SER A 150 -5.82 -41.86 0.66
N MET A 151 -5.34 -41.38 1.81
CA MET A 151 -4.31 -42.00 2.65
C MET A 151 -4.89 -42.75 3.84
N ASP A 152 -5.98 -42.25 4.41
CA ASP A 152 -6.79 -42.95 5.41
C ASP A 152 -7.43 -44.20 4.77
N ALA A 153 -6.79 -45.36 4.98
CA ALA A 153 -7.16 -46.60 4.31
C ALA A 153 -8.23 -47.37 5.08
N ASP A 154 -8.26 -47.18 6.41
CA ASP A 154 -9.20 -47.84 7.32
C ASP A 154 -10.46 -46.99 7.60
N MET A 155 -10.52 -45.76 7.06
CA MET A 155 -11.58 -44.78 7.29
C MET A 155 -11.73 -44.45 8.78
N SER A 156 -10.60 -44.38 9.49
CA SER A 156 -10.55 -44.02 10.90
C SER A 156 -10.72 -42.52 11.15
N ASP A 157 -10.79 -41.69 10.08
CA ASP A 157 -10.71 -40.23 10.13
C ASP A 157 -9.39 -39.72 10.75
N THR A 158 -8.37 -40.58 10.81
CA THR A 158 -7.02 -40.28 11.27
C THR A 158 -5.99 -40.88 10.33
N ILE A 159 -4.77 -40.32 10.29
CA ILE A 159 -3.66 -40.91 9.55
C ILE A 159 -2.57 -41.34 10.54
N THR A 160 -2.21 -42.61 10.49
CA THR A 160 -1.06 -43.16 11.21
C THR A 160 0.26 -42.96 10.44
N LEU A 161 1.40 -43.03 11.13
CA LEU A 161 2.72 -42.94 10.48
C LEU A 161 2.88 -43.97 9.34
N SER A 162 2.40 -45.18 9.56
CA SER A 162 2.44 -46.27 8.57
C SER A 162 1.63 -45.94 7.31
N GLU A 163 0.45 -45.34 7.46
CA GLU A 163 -0.40 -44.93 6.35
C GLU A 163 0.18 -43.75 5.59
N LEU A 164 0.79 -42.80 6.29
CA LEU A 164 1.52 -41.70 5.66
C LEU A 164 2.71 -42.23 4.84
N GLU A 165 3.51 -43.14 5.40
CA GLU A 165 4.62 -43.78 4.67
C GLU A 165 4.13 -44.56 3.43
N ALA A 166 3.07 -45.35 3.58
CA ALA A 166 2.46 -46.08 2.47
C ALA A 166 1.88 -45.12 1.42
N GLY A 167 1.28 -44.02 1.87
CA GLY A 167 0.78 -42.93 1.05
C GLY A 167 1.88 -42.31 0.21
N LEU A 168 2.99 -41.90 0.83
CA LEU A 168 4.12 -41.27 0.18
C LEU A 168 4.88 -42.18 -0.79
N ARG A 169 4.72 -43.51 -0.70
CA ARG A 169 5.22 -44.44 -1.72
C ARG A 169 4.41 -44.39 -3.03
N ARG A 170 3.19 -43.87 -3.02
CA ARG A 170 2.37 -43.71 -4.23
C ARG A 170 2.73 -42.41 -4.95
N ASP A 171 3.11 -42.53 -6.22
CA ASP A 171 3.47 -41.35 -7.04
C ASP A 171 2.35 -40.32 -7.15
N SER A 172 1.09 -40.76 -7.15
CA SER A 172 -0.07 -39.86 -7.16
C SER A 172 -0.13 -38.93 -5.94
N VAL A 173 0.21 -39.45 -4.75
CA VAL A 173 0.24 -38.71 -3.49
C VAL A 173 1.41 -37.73 -3.48
N ARG A 174 2.60 -38.16 -3.92
CA ARG A 174 3.77 -37.28 -4.03
C ARG A 174 3.53 -36.10 -4.97
N VAL A 175 2.95 -36.38 -6.14
CA VAL A 175 2.58 -35.33 -7.11
C VAL A 175 1.54 -34.38 -6.52
N ALA A 176 0.59 -34.88 -5.73
CA ALA A 176 -0.41 -34.04 -5.08
C ALA A 176 0.21 -33.11 -4.02
N PHE A 177 1.15 -33.60 -3.20
CA PHE A 177 1.92 -32.74 -2.28
C PHE A 177 2.75 -31.69 -3.03
N SER A 178 3.42 -32.07 -4.12
CA SER A 178 4.19 -31.13 -4.95
C SER A 178 3.31 -30.05 -5.61
N ARG A 179 2.07 -30.38 -6.00
CA ARG A 179 1.10 -29.39 -6.51
C ARG A 179 0.73 -28.33 -5.47
N VAL A 180 0.68 -28.73 -4.20
CA VAL A 180 0.47 -27.81 -3.08
C VAL A 180 1.80 -27.19 -2.64
N GLY A 181 2.92 -27.46 -3.31
CA GLY A 181 4.23 -26.85 -3.01
C GLY A 181 4.91 -27.42 -1.76
N ILE A 182 4.64 -28.67 -1.41
CA ILE A 182 5.24 -29.37 -0.27
C ILE A 182 6.12 -30.50 -0.80
N GLU A 183 7.38 -30.52 -0.37
CA GLU A 183 8.29 -31.65 -0.62
C GLU A 183 8.47 -32.43 0.69
N VAL A 184 8.23 -33.74 0.63
CA VAL A 184 8.31 -34.63 1.80
C VAL A 184 9.46 -35.61 1.61
N PRO A 185 10.68 -35.27 2.05
CA PRO A 185 11.85 -36.15 1.91
C PRO A 185 11.87 -37.28 2.96
N ASP A 186 11.28 -37.04 4.14
CA ASP A 186 11.23 -37.99 5.25
C ASP A 186 9.82 -37.97 5.86
N ALA A 187 9.13 -39.11 5.79
CA ALA A 187 7.76 -39.27 6.29
C ALA A 187 7.69 -39.13 7.81
N MET A 188 8.68 -39.64 8.54
CA MET A 188 8.70 -39.62 10.00
C MET A 188 8.91 -38.20 10.51
N ALA A 189 9.87 -37.49 9.93
CA ALA A 189 10.08 -36.09 10.25
C ALA A 189 8.86 -35.24 9.89
N PHE A 190 8.24 -35.48 8.74
CA PHE A 190 7.03 -34.76 8.32
C PHE A 190 5.84 -35.04 9.24
N PHE A 191 5.64 -36.29 9.65
CA PHE A 191 4.59 -36.66 10.61
C PHE A 191 4.76 -35.92 11.95
N ALA A 192 5.97 -35.93 12.50
CA ALA A 192 6.27 -35.26 13.77
C ALA A 192 6.11 -33.73 13.72
N LEU A 193 6.12 -33.13 12.53
CA LEU A 193 5.87 -31.70 12.34
C LEU A 193 4.37 -31.38 12.26
N LEU A 194 3.56 -32.34 11.83
CA LEU A 194 2.11 -32.20 11.74
C LEU A 194 1.42 -32.55 13.07
N ASP A 195 1.91 -33.58 13.76
CA ASP A 195 1.40 -34.06 15.06
C ASP A 195 1.76 -33.07 16.16
N THR A 196 0.84 -32.16 16.47
CA THR A 196 1.08 -31.09 17.44
C THR A 196 0.72 -31.49 18.87
N ASP A 197 -0.16 -32.47 19.04
CA ASP A 197 -0.63 -32.94 20.34
C ASP A 197 0.15 -34.17 20.86
N GLY A 198 0.97 -34.79 20.02
CA GLY A 198 1.79 -35.96 20.35
C GLY A 198 0.98 -37.25 20.44
N SER A 199 -0.22 -37.29 19.86
CA SER A 199 -1.11 -38.45 19.87
C SER A 199 -0.59 -39.61 19.02
N ASN A 200 0.40 -39.37 18.17
CA ASN A 200 0.86 -40.28 17.10
C ASN A 200 -0.23 -40.60 16.06
N LEU A 201 -1.25 -39.76 15.97
CA LEU A 201 -2.32 -39.82 14.98
C LEU A 201 -2.47 -38.41 14.38
N LEU A 202 -2.70 -38.31 13.07
CA LEU A 202 -2.98 -37.03 12.44
C LEU A 202 -4.47 -36.93 12.16
N GLU A 203 -5.14 -36.03 12.87
CA GLU A 203 -6.51 -35.64 12.53
C GLU A 203 -6.53 -34.79 11.25
N ILE A 204 -7.69 -34.71 10.60
CA ILE A 204 -7.84 -33.95 9.35
C ILE A 204 -7.43 -32.49 9.49
N ASP A 205 -7.75 -31.87 10.63
CA ASP A 205 -7.44 -30.47 10.88
C ASP A 205 -5.93 -30.27 11.09
N GLU A 206 -5.27 -31.16 11.84
CA GLU A 206 -3.81 -31.15 12.03
C GLU A 206 -3.07 -31.37 10.71
N PHE A 207 -3.53 -32.32 9.90
CA PHE A 207 -2.95 -32.60 8.59
C PHE A 207 -3.09 -31.41 7.64
N VAL A 208 -4.30 -30.87 7.49
CA VAL A 208 -4.60 -29.80 6.53
C VAL A 208 -3.92 -28.50 6.96
N MET A 209 -4.06 -28.11 8.24
CA MET A 209 -3.47 -26.87 8.75
C MET A 209 -1.95 -26.96 8.83
N GLY A 210 -1.40 -28.12 9.22
CA GLY A 210 0.03 -28.36 9.23
C GLY A 210 0.63 -28.32 7.82
N CYS A 211 -0.03 -28.90 6.81
CA CYS A 211 0.40 -28.78 5.41
C CYS A 211 0.36 -27.33 4.91
N LEU A 212 -0.68 -26.56 5.22
CA LEU A 212 -0.75 -25.14 4.87
C LEU A 212 0.34 -24.31 5.54
N ARG A 213 0.67 -24.63 6.80
CA ARG A 213 1.78 -24.00 7.56
C ARG A 213 3.12 -24.27 6.89
N LEU A 214 3.38 -25.53 6.53
CA LEU A 214 4.64 -25.95 5.91
C LEU A 214 4.82 -25.41 4.49
N ARG A 215 3.73 -25.23 3.72
CA ARG A 215 3.79 -24.58 2.40
C ARG A 215 4.31 -23.13 2.44
N GLY A 216 3.99 -22.39 3.50
CA GLY A 216 4.40 -20.99 3.65
C GLY A 216 5.90 -20.81 3.84
N ASN A 217 6.62 -21.89 4.13
CA ASN A 217 8.00 -21.88 4.52
C ASN A 217 8.65 -23.11 3.88
N ALA A 218 9.08 -23.01 2.61
CA ALA A 218 9.69 -24.12 1.86
C ALA A 218 10.92 -24.76 2.56
N ASN A 219 11.45 -24.08 3.60
CA ASN A 219 12.51 -24.57 4.49
C ASN A 219 12.02 -24.95 5.90
N ALA A 220 10.73 -24.92 6.23
CA ALA A 220 10.22 -25.22 7.59
C ALA A 220 10.56 -26.64 8.02
N VAL A 221 10.38 -27.62 7.14
CA VAL A 221 10.69 -29.02 7.48
C VAL A 221 12.17 -29.18 7.83
N THR A 222 13.07 -28.50 7.12
CA THR A 222 14.52 -28.54 7.38
C THR A 222 14.96 -27.63 8.53
N THR A 223 14.30 -26.49 8.75
CA THR A 223 14.63 -25.56 9.84
C THR A 223 14.04 -25.97 11.17
N GLU A 224 12.80 -26.47 11.23
CA GLU A 224 12.20 -26.98 12.47
C GLU A 224 12.89 -28.27 12.92
N SER A 225 13.20 -29.20 12.00
CA SER A 225 14.00 -30.39 12.35
C SER A 225 15.44 -30.03 12.76
N ALA A 226 16.04 -28.99 12.18
CA ALA A 226 17.32 -28.45 12.65
C ALA A 226 17.19 -27.81 14.04
N MET A 227 16.11 -27.10 14.34
CA MET A 227 15.86 -26.50 15.66
C MET A 227 15.66 -27.56 16.74
N GLN A 228 14.87 -28.61 16.48
CA GLN A 228 14.73 -29.74 17.40
C GLN A 228 16.07 -30.44 17.66
N ARG A 229 16.86 -30.69 16.62
CA ARG A 229 18.21 -31.26 16.77
C ARG A 229 19.13 -30.34 17.57
N MET A 230 19.01 -29.02 17.38
CA MET A 230 19.77 -28.03 18.13
C MET A 230 19.35 -28.02 19.61
N GLU A 231 18.07 -28.13 19.93
CA GLU A 231 17.59 -28.17 21.30
C GLU A 231 18.10 -29.42 22.06
N VAL A 232 18.06 -30.59 21.42
CA VAL A 232 18.62 -31.83 21.96
C VAL A 232 20.13 -31.69 22.18
N MET A 233 20.85 -31.10 21.23
CA MET A 233 22.30 -30.91 21.32
C MET A 233 22.68 -29.91 22.42
N ILE A 234 21.91 -28.84 22.60
CA ILE A 234 22.11 -27.87 23.68
C ILE A 234 21.93 -28.54 25.05
N LYS A 235 20.87 -29.35 25.22
CA LYS A 235 20.64 -30.08 26.47
C LYS A 235 21.79 -31.03 26.79
N ALA A 236 22.26 -31.81 25.81
CA ALA A 236 23.40 -32.71 26.00
C ALA A 236 24.70 -31.96 26.36
N SER A 237 24.96 -30.82 25.71
CA SER A 237 26.13 -29.98 25.99
C SER A 237 26.09 -29.37 27.40
N LEU A 238 24.91 -28.92 27.86
CA LEU A 238 24.72 -28.41 29.22
C LEU A 238 24.96 -29.49 30.29
N THR A 239 24.48 -30.72 30.07
CA THR A 239 24.74 -31.84 30.97
C THR A 239 26.23 -32.15 31.04
N ALA A 240 26.92 -32.23 29.89
CA ALA A 240 28.36 -32.47 29.82
C ALA A 240 29.18 -31.36 30.54
N GLN A 241 28.81 -30.09 30.37
CA GLN A 241 29.44 -28.98 31.11
C GLN A 241 29.24 -29.09 32.62
N SER A 242 28.06 -29.51 33.06
CA SER A 242 27.76 -29.69 34.49
C SER A 242 28.60 -30.81 35.11
N ASP A 243 28.84 -31.90 34.37
CA ASP A 243 29.69 -33.01 34.81
C ASP A 243 31.17 -32.63 34.85
N ILE A 244 31.66 -31.88 33.84
CA ILE A 244 33.04 -31.37 33.83
C ILE A 244 33.28 -30.42 35.01
N LYS A 245 32.36 -29.50 35.30
CA LYS A 245 32.47 -28.60 36.46
C LYS A 245 32.52 -29.37 37.78
N ARG A 246 31.70 -30.41 37.95
CA ARG A 246 31.74 -31.27 39.14
C ARG A 246 33.10 -31.96 39.29
N ARG A 247 33.65 -32.50 38.21
CA ARG A 247 34.97 -33.17 38.25
C ARG A 247 36.11 -32.21 38.55
N LEU A 248 36.09 -31.00 37.99
CA LEU A 248 37.06 -29.94 38.31
C LEU A 248 37.00 -29.55 39.79
N HIS A 249 35.81 -29.39 40.36
CA HIS A 249 35.67 -29.06 41.78
C HIS A 249 36.16 -30.17 42.71
N THR A 250 36.01 -31.43 42.32
CA THR A 250 36.58 -32.58 43.06
C THR A 250 38.11 -32.58 42.99
N ILE A 251 38.69 -32.28 41.82
CA ILE A 251 40.15 -32.18 41.65
C ILE A 251 40.72 -31.00 42.43
N GLU A 252 40.07 -29.84 42.37
CA GLU A 252 40.48 -28.63 43.09
C GLU A 252 40.49 -28.86 44.61
N ARG A 253 39.47 -29.56 45.14
CA ARG A 253 39.45 -30.01 46.55
C ARG A 253 40.56 -30.98 46.90
N HIS A 254 41.00 -31.84 45.98
CA HIS A 254 42.12 -32.74 46.21
C HIS A 254 43.46 -32.00 46.14
N VAL A 255 43.62 -31.05 45.23
CA VAL A 255 44.86 -30.26 45.10
C VAL A 255 45.04 -29.30 46.28
N SER A 256 43.97 -28.73 46.82
CA SER A 256 44.02 -27.85 48.01
C SER A 256 44.26 -28.58 49.34
N ALA A 257 44.30 -29.91 49.33
CA ALA A 257 44.54 -30.75 50.50
C ALA A 257 46.01 -31.25 50.59
N TRP A 258 46.85 -30.84 49.63
CA TRP A 258 48.30 -31.02 49.61
C TRP A 258 49.00 -29.67 49.82
#